data_AF-A0A814IJM6-F1
#
_entry.id   AF-A0A814IJM6-F1
#
_cell.length_a   1.000
_cell.length_b   1.000
_cell.length_c   1.000
_cell.angle_alpha   90.00
_cell.angle_beta   90.00
_cell.angle_gamma   90.00
#
_symmetry.space_group_name_H-M   'P 1'
#
loop_
_entity.id
_entity.type
_entity.pdbx_description
1 polymer ?
#
loop_
_entity_poly.entity_id
_entity_poly.type
_entity_poly.pdbx_seq_one_letter_code
_entity_poly.pdbx_strand_id
1 'polypeptide(L)'
;MSSKRSNKRKSTAKDSEYVVEAVLDKKTINKRVHYQIKWKGYNEITWEPIENCLCHDLIEEFEEKSKVKNDKDTVKVSVCESKTTEQKSIFTEEYLKKLTEKNYEPEKILGITDVPGELAFLMKWLDQDEPDLVPARIANDKYPKIVIKFYEERLVFD
;
A
#
# COMPACT_ATOMS: atom_id res chain seq x y z
N MET A 1 -47.35 5.57 24.23
CA MET A 1 -46.29 5.25 25.21
C MET A 1 -45.02 4.92 24.42
N SER A 2 -44.04 5.82 24.48
CA SER A 2 -42.89 5.84 23.57
C SER A 2 -41.90 4.71 23.80
N SER A 3 -41.51 4.07 22.70
CA SER A 3 -40.39 3.14 22.56
C SER A 3 -39.09 3.69 23.14
N LYS A 4 -38.28 2.80 23.75
CA LYS A 4 -36.80 2.79 23.67
C LYS A 4 -36.25 1.54 24.37
N ARG A 5 -35.95 0.52 23.57
CA ARG A 5 -35.08 -0.59 23.96
C ARG A 5 -33.81 -0.41 23.14
N SER A 6 -32.74 0.08 23.76
CA SER A 6 -31.41 0.10 23.15
C SER A 6 -30.40 -0.47 24.14
N ASN A 7 -29.94 -1.66 23.76
CA ASN A 7 -29.07 -2.56 24.48
C ASN A 7 -27.64 -2.00 24.51
N LYS A 8 -27.19 -1.47 25.65
CA LYS A 8 -25.82 -0.97 25.81
C LYS A 8 -24.91 -2.10 26.27
N ARG A 9 -24.36 -2.87 25.32
CA ARG A 9 -23.24 -3.79 25.59
C ARG A 9 -21.97 -2.96 25.74
N LYS A 10 -21.60 -2.66 26.99
CA LYS A 10 -20.26 -2.21 27.39
C LYS A 10 -19.34 -3.44 27.35
N SER A 11 -18.55 -3.58 26.30
CA SER A 11 -17.41 -4.50 26.29
C SER A 11 -16.25 -3.83 27.01
N THR A 12 -15.99 -4.30 28.22
CA THR A 12 -14.81 -4.00 29.04
C THR A 12 -13.60 -4.70 28.42
N ALA A 13 -12.81 -3.99 27.63
CA ALA A 13 -11.43 -4.39 27.33
C ALA A 13 -10.55 -3.75 28.40
N LYS A 14 -9.75 -4.57 29.09
CA LYS A 14 -8.80 -4.12 30.11
C LYS A 14 -7.79 -3.19 29.46
N ASP A 15 -7.71 -1.98 30.00
CA ASP A 15 -6.73 -0.94 29.70
C ASP A 15 -5.37 -1.37 30.27
N SER A 16 -4.76 -2.36 29.64
CA SER A 16 -3.45 -2.88 30.04
C SER A 16 -2.41 -2.08 29.27
N GLU A 17 -1.67 -1.25 29.98
CA GLU A 17 -0.53 -0.53 29.44
C GLU A 17 0.55 -1.56 29.07
N TYR A 18 0.79 -1.75 27.77
CA TYR A 18 1.85 -2.62 27.26
C TYR A 18 3.05 -1.78 26.86
N VAL A 19 4.26 -2.24 27.21
CA VAL A 19 5.49 -1.53 26.88
C VAL A 19 5.82 -1.73 25.41
N VAL A 20 5.87 -0.63 24.66
CA VAL A 20 6.31 -0.62 23.26
C VAL A 20 7.83 -0.72 23.19
N GLU A 21 8.33 -1.63 22.36
CA GLU A 21 9.75 -1.76 22.06
C GLU A 21 10.17 -0.84 20.91
N ALA A 22 9.39 -0.82 19.83
CA ALA A 22 9.66 0.00 18.66
C ALA A 22 8.40 0.23 17.82
N VAL A 23 8.32 1.40 17.18
CA VAL A 23 7.39 1.69 16.10
C VAL A 23 8.09 1.32 14.79
N LEU A 24 7.57 0.33 14.08
CA LEU A 24 8.21 -0.21 12.88
C LEU A 24 7.73 0.44 11.60
N ASP A 25 6.42 0.71 11.52
CA ASP A 25 5.78 1.19 10.30
C ASP A 25 4.54 2.04 10.61
N LYS A 26 4.09 2.80 9.63
CA LYS A 26 2.93 3.69 9.71
C LYS A 26 2.08 3.52 8.45
N LYS A 27 0.80 3.22 8.62
CA LYS A 27 -0.17 3.18 7.52
C LYS A 27 -1.40 4.01 7.83
N THR A 28 -2.01 4.58 6.80
CA THR A 28 -3.25 5.33 6.94
C THR A 28 -4.39 4.52 6.33
N ILE A 29 -5.33 4.07 7.16
CA ILE A 29 -6.54 3.37 6.73
C ILE A 29 -7.75 4.23 7.07
N ASN A 30 -8.62 4.50 6.11
CA ASN A 30 -9.84 5.28 6.31
C ASN A 30 -9.61 6.62 7.02
N LYS A 31 -8.55 7.35 6.64
CA LYS A 31 -8.12 8.63 7.25
C LYS A 31 -7.66 8.52 8.71
N ARG A 32 -7.47 7.31 9.25
CA ARG A 32 -6.90 7.08 10.58
C ARG A 32 -5.51 6.46 10.46
N VAL A 33 -4.55 7.09 11.13
CA VAL A 33 -3.18 6.61 11.20
C VAL A 33 -3.13 5.42 12.15
N HIS A 34 -2.51 4.34 11.69
CA HIS A 34 -2.19 3.17 12.50
C HIS A 34 -0.68 2.95 12.46
N TYR A 35 -0.10 2.66 13.61
CA TYR A 35 1.31 2.33 13.77
C TYR A 35 1.46 0.83 13.98
N GLN A 36 2.48 0.27 13.36
CA GLN A 36 2.89 -1.09 13.59
C GLN A 36 3.80 -1.12 14.82
N ILE A 37 3.27 -1.67 15.90
CA ILE A 37 3.92 -1.69 17.20
C ILE A 37 4.59 -3.05 17.41
N LYS A 38 5.89 -3.02 17.70
CA LYS A 38 6.62 -4.16 18.28
C LYS A 38 6.55 -4.05 19.79
N TRP A 39 5.99 -5.05 20.44
CA TRP A 39 5.81 -5.08 21.89
C TRP A 39 7.03 -5.65 22.60
N LYS A 40 7.46 -5.02 23.70
CA LYS A 40 8.63 -5.48 24.44
C LYS A 40 8.32 -6.79 25.16
N GLY A 41 9.10 -7.83 24.86
CA GLY A 41 8.93 -9.16 25.46
C GLY A 41 7.90 -10.05 24.77
N TYR A 42 7.35 -9.60 23.64
CA TYR A 42 6.47 -10.39 22.79
C TYR A 42 7.00 -10.38 21.35
N ASN A 43 6.95 -11.52 20.68
CA ASN A 43 7.32 -11.62 19.26
C ASN A 43 6.17 -11.21 18.33
N GLU A 44 5.09 -10.66 18.88
CA GLU A 44 3.91 -10.24 18.15
C GLU A 44 4.03 -8.78 17.75
N ILE A 45 3.53 -8.49 16.56
CA ILE A 45 3.52 -7.15 15.98
C ILE A 45 2.08 -6.85 15.57
N THR A 46 1.50 -5.78 16.12
CA THR A 46 0.10 -5.41 15.88
C THR A 46 -0.02 -4.00 15.30
N TRP A 47 -1.16 -3.73 14.66
CA TRP A 47 -1.46 -2.41 14.09
C TRP A 47 -2.39 -1.65 15.02
N GLU A 48 -1.85 -0.69 15.74
CA GLU A 48 -2.58 0.11 16.72
C GLU A 48 -2.91 1.49 16.14
N PRO A 49 -4.14 2.01 16.32
CA PRO A 49 -4.47 3.37 15.90
C PRO A 49 -3.66 4.37 16.71
N ILE A 50 -3.36 5.54 16.14
CA ILE A 50 -2.63 6.63 16.82
C ILE A 50 -3.25 7.00 18.17
N GLU A 51 -4.58 6.89 18.29
CA GLU A 51 -5.33 7.15 19.53
C GLU A 51 -4.96 6.15 20.66
N ASN A 52 -4.47 4.96 20.32
CA ASN A 52 -4.06 3.92 21.26
C ASN A 52 -2.54 3.91 21.51
N CYS A 53 -1.75 4.58 20.67
CA CYS A 53 -0.30 4.67 20.84
C CYS A 53 0.05 5.83 21.78
N LEU A 54 0.13 5.56 23.07
CA LEU A 54 0.51 6.55 24.09
C LEU A 54 2.01 6.88 24.11
N CYS A 55 2.81 6.22 23.27
CA CYS A 55 4.26 6.43 23.16
C CYS A 55 4.60 7.56 22.16
N HIS A 56 4.33 8.81 22.56
CA HIS A 56 4.62 9.99 21.74
C HIS A 56 6.10 10.11 21.37
N ASP A 57 7.02 9.82 22.29
CA ASP A 57 8.48 9.92 22.05
C ASP A 57 8.95 9.00 20.91
N LEU A 58 8.46 7.76 20.89
CA LEU A 58 8.82 6.76 19.86
C LEU A 58 8.18 7.08 18.51
N ILE A 59 6.98 7.66 18.52
CA ILE A 59 6.31 8.13 17.30
C ILE A 59 7.05 9.36 16.76
N GLU A 60 7.44 10.29 17.60
CA GLU A 60 8.18 11.49 17.21
C GLU A 60 9.53 11.13 16.60
N GLU A 61 10.30 10.23 17.22
CA GLU A 61 11.56 9.73 16.65
C GLU A 61 11.36 9.05 15.28
N PHE A 62 10.27 8.30 15.12
CA PHE A 62 9.90 7.69 13.84
C PHE A 62 9.50 8.75 12.79
N GLU A 63 8.76 9.79 13.18
CA GLU A 63 8.33 10.87 12.29
C GLU A 63 9.47 11.80 11.91
N GLU A 64 10.39 12.10 12.82
CA GLU A 64 11.62 12.88 12.52
C GLU A 64 12.50 12.16 11.51
N LYS A 65 12.69 10.84 11.67
CA LYS A 65 13.40 10.01 10.68
C LYS A 65 12.69 9.98 9.31
N SER A 66 11.38 10.22 9.27
CA SER A 66 10.57 10.24 8.06
C SER A 66 10.52 11.62 7.38
N LYS A 67 10.69 12.72 8.13
CA LYS A 67 10.64 14.10 7.61
C LYS A 67 11.87 14.49 6.79
N VAL A 68 13.06 14.00 7.14
CA VAL A 68 14.33 14.31 6.44
C VAL A 68 14.34 13.83 4.97
N LYS A 69 13.40 12.96 4.58
CA LYS A 69 13.25 12.42 3.22
C LYS A 69 12.29 13.20 2.31
N ASN A 70 11.57 14.22 2.82
CA ASN A 70 10.42 14.81 2.12
C ASN A 70 10.62 16.25 1.58
N ASP A 71 11.82 16.85 1.66
CA ASP A 71 12.02 18.28 1.36
C ASP A 71 12.39 18.65 -0.09
N LYS A 72 12.18 17.79 -1.09
CA LYS A 72 12.36 18.17 -2.52
C LYS A 72 11.16 17.84 -3.39
N ASP A 73 10.09 18.63 -3.32
CA ASP A 73 9.48 19.26 -4.51
C ASP A 73 8.03 19.73 -4.28
N THR A 74 7.89 21.02 -4.00
CA THR A 74 6.64 21.77 -4.10
C THR A 74 6.54 22.47 -5.47
N VAL A 75 5.72 21.96 -6.40
CA VAL A 75 5.06 22.77 -7.44
C VAL A 75 3.71 22.13 -7.82
N LYS A 76 2.65 22.95 -7.74
CA LYS A 76 1.24 22.69 -8.13
C LYS A 76 0.95 23.33 -9.50
N VAL A 77 0.33 22.62 -10.45
CA VAL A 77 -0.81 23.08 -11.29
C VAL A 77 -1.63 21.85 -11.77
N SER A 78 -2.87 21.75 -11.24
CA SER A 78 -4.13 21.09 -11.70
C SER A 78 -4.12 19.83 -12.57
N VAL A 79 -4.79 18.70 -12.30
CA VAL A 79 -5.60 18.06 -11.22
C VAL A 79 -5.69 16.59 -11.71
N CYS A 80 -5.43 15.53 -10.97
CA CYS A 80 -5.07 15.32 -9.57
C CYS A 80 -3.82 14.43 -9.50
N GLU A 81 -2.66 15.08 -9.57
CA GLU A 81 -1.36 14.49 -9.30
C GLU A 81 -0.95 14.96 -7.89
N SER A 82 -0.58 14.04 -6.99
CA SER A 82 -0.05 14.39 -5.67
C SER A 82 1.20 13.55 -5.43
N LYS A 83 2.31 14.28 -5.42
CA LYS A 83 3.69 13.83 -5.45
C LYS A 83 4.10 13.11 -4.15
N THR A 84 4.94 12.08 -4.34
CA THR A 84 6.10 11.70 -3.54
C THR A 84 5.93 11.62 -2.02
N THR A 85 5.68 10.42 -1.53
CA THR A 85 6.42 9.89 -0.37
C THR A 85 7.31 8.81 -0.95
N GLU A 86 8.59 8.74 -0.57
CA GLU A 86 9.56 7.73 -1.05
C GLU A 86 9.08 6.29 -0.80
N GLN A 87 8.13 5.83 -1.62
CA GLN A 87 7.80 4.44 -1.78
C GLN A 87 8.93 3.88 -2.62
N LYS A 88 9.85 3.20 -1.93
CA LYS A 88 10.89 2.42 -2.57
C LYS A 88 10.16 1.40 -3.47
N SER A 89 10.05 1.69 -4.77
CA SER A 89 9.41 0.77 -5.70
C SER A 89 10.12 -0.56 -5.56
N ILE A 90 9.36 -1.64 -5.35
CA ILE A 90 9.94 -2.98 -5.28
C ILE A 90 10.67 -3.33 -6.59
N PHE A 91 10.29 -2.66 -7.68
CA PHE A 91 10.93 -2.75 -8.97
C PHE A 91 12.20 -1.91 -8.94
N THR A 92 13.35 -2.58 -9.06
CA THR A 92 14.63 -1.91 -9.28
C THR A 92 14.67 -1.32 -10.69
N GLU A 93 15.41 -0.23 -10.87
CA GLU A 93 15.62 0.37 -12.20
C GLU A 93 16.20 -0.64 -13.22
N GLU A 94 17.05 -1.57 -12.75
CA GLU A 94 17.59 -2.64 -13.58
C GLU A 94 16.50 -3.62 -14.07
N TYR A 95 15.53 -3.96 -13.21
CA TYR A 95 14.40 -4.79 -13.60
C TYR A 95 13.51 -4.09 -14.63
N LEU A 96 13.21 -2.81 -14.40
CA LEU A 96 12.42 -1.99 -15.34
C LEU A 96 13.09 -1.88 -16.70
N LYS A 97 14.41 -1.67 -16.71
CA LYS A 97 15.21 -1.61 -17.94
C LYS A 97 15.22 -2.95 -18.68
N LYS A 98 15.40 -4.07 -17.97
CA LYS A 98 15.33 -5.41 -18.56
C LYS A 98 13.96 -5.67 -19.21
N LEU A 99 12.89 -5.21 -18.57
CA LEU A 99 11.53 -5.37 -19.07
C LEU A 99 11.24 -4.46 -20.27
N THR A 100 11.89 -3.29 -20.34
CA THR A 100 11.73 -2.37 -21.47
C THR A 100 12.59 -2.74 -22.68
N GLU A 101 13.78 -3.30 -22.47
CA GLU A 101 14.68 -3.74 -23.54
C GLU A 101 14.25 -5.06 -24.18
N LYS A 102 13.62 -5.95 -23.41
CA LYS A 102 13.11 -7.20 -23.95
C LYS A 102 11.77 -6.99 -24.66
N ASN A 103 11.69 -7.58 -25.85
CA ASN A 103 10.51 -7.53 -26.71
C ASN A 103 9.69 -8.81 -26.53
N TYR A 104 9.15 -9.01 -25.33
CA TYR A 104 8.30 -10.16 -25.03
C TYR A 104 6.90 -9.98 -25.64
N GLU A 105 6.35 -11.06 -26.20
CA GLU A 105 4.96 -11.05 -26.65
C GLU A 105 4.02 -11.41 -25.49
N PRO A 106 3.12 -10.49 -25.07
CA PRO A 106 2.20 -10.76 -23.97
C PRO A 106 1.06 -11.68 -24.42
N GLU A 107 0.80 -12.75 -23.66
CA GLU A 107 -0.33 -13.66 -23.91
C GLU A 107 -1.60 -13.16 -23.22
N LYS A 108 -1.55 -12.99 -21.90
CA LYS A 108 -2.70 -12.58 -21.08
C LYS A 108 -2.26 -12.00 -19.73
N ILE A 109 -3.04 -11.05 -19.21
CA ILE A 109 -2.92 -10.62 -17.81
C ILE A 109 -3.75 -11.56 -16.94
N LEU A 110 -3.10 -12.22 -15.98
CA LEU A 110 -3.73 -13.17 -15.06
C LEU A 110 -4.46 -12.45 -13.93
N GLY A 111 -3.87 -11.36 -13.42
CA GLY A 111 -4.44 -10.60 -12.32
C GLY A 111 -3.74 -9.27 -12.07
N ILE A 112 -4.26 -8.56 -11.07
CA ILE A 112 -3.71 -7.31 -10.53
C ILE A 112 -3.25 -7.54 -9.10
N THR A 113 -2.19 -6.84 -8.70
CA THR A 113 -1.74 -6.77 -7.31
C THR A 113 -1.35 -5.33 -6.98
N ASP A 114 -1.53 -4.96 -5.72
CA ASP A 114 -1.05 -3.69 -5.17
C ASP A 114 0.23 -3.98 -4.39
N VAL A 115 1.38 -3.73 -5.02
CA VAL A 115 2.69 -3.73 -4.36
C VAL A 115 2.93 -2.31 -3.87
N PRO A 116 3.62 -2.05 -2.74
CA PRO A 116 3.42 -0.86 -1.89
C PRO A 116 3.12 0.47 -2.62
N GLY A 117 1.83 0.71 -2.95
CA GLY A 117 1.31 1.92 -3.60
C GLY A 117 1.42 1.98 -5.13
N GLU A 118 1.91 0.93 -5.78
CA GLU A 118 2.06 0.79 -7.22
C GLU A 118 1.25 -0.41 -7.72
N LEU A 119 0.26 -0.14 -8.57
CA LEU A 119 -0.49 -1.19 -9.27
C LEU A 119 0.45 -1.97 -10.18
N ALA A 120 0.44 -3.29 -10.07
CA ALA A 120 1.17 -4.18 -10.96
C ALA A 120 0.28 -5.30 -11.51
N PHE A 121 0.59 -5.73 -12.72
CA PHE A 121 -0.06 -6.83 -13.42
C PHE A 121 0.78 -8.09 -13.31
N LEU A 122 0.12 -9.22 -13.10
CA LEU A 122 0.74 -10.52 -13.28
C LEU A 122 0.59 -10.93 -14.76
N MET A 123 1.63 -10.73 -15.56
CA MET A 123 1.62 -10.97 -17.01
C MET A 123 2.14 -12.35 -17.35
N LYS A 124 1.36 -13.06 -18.18
CA LYS A 124 1.80 -14.28 -18.87
C LYS A 124 2.31 -13.93 -20.26
N TRP A 125 3.46 -14.49 -20.63
CA TRP A 125 4.11 -14.28 -21.93
C TRP A 125 4.00 -15.56 -22.78
N LEU A 126 4.02 -15.43 -24.11
CA LEU A 126 3.92 -16.61 -25.00
C LEU A 126 5.12 -17.56 -24.90
N ASP A 127 6.31 -17.01 -24.65
CA ASP A 127 7.58 -17.76 -24.59
C ASP A 127 8.09 -18.00 -23.14
N GLN A 128 7.25 -17.75 -22.14
CA GLN A 128 7.58 -17.99 -20.72
C GLN A 128 6.42 -18.69 -20.03
N ASP A 129 6.69 -19.85 -19.42
CA ASP A 129 5.69 -20.57 -18.64
C ASP A 129 5.37 -19.88 -17.30
N GLU A 130 6.34 -19.17 -16.73
CA GLU A 130 6.17 -18.46 -15.46
C GLU A 130 5.71 -17.01 -15.69
N PRO A 131 4.66 -16.57 -14.99
CA PRO A 131 4.17 -15.21 -15.11
C PRO A 131 5.04 -14.23 -14.33
N ASP A 132 5.29 -13.06 -14.92
CA ASP A 132 6.09 -11.99 -14.32
C ASP A 132 5.23 -10.85 -13.78
N LEU A 133 5.78 -10.13 -12.81
CA LEU A 133 5.15 -8.94 -12.26
C LEU A 133 5.56 -7.68 -13.03
N VAL A 134 4.61 -7.04 -13.69
CA VAL A 134 4.84 -5.87 -14.53
C VAL A 134 4.11 -4.65 -13.96
N PRO A 135 4.81 -3.53 -13.66
CA PRO A 135 4.15 -2.32 -13.20
C PRO A 135 3.13 -1.80 -14.21
N ALA A 136 1.99 -1.31 -13.74
CA ALA A 136 0.95 -0.77 -14.60
C ALA A 136 1.45 0.37 -15.49
N ARG A 137 2.34 1.23 -14.97
CA ARG A 137 3.00 2.28 -15.76
C ARG A 137 3.68 1.74 -17.03
N ILE A 138 4.34 0.58 -16.95
CA ILE A 138 5.05 -0.02 -18.09
C ILE A 138 4.08 -0.78 -18.99
N ALA A 139 3.15 -1.55 -18.42
CA ALA A 139 2.19 -2.32 -19.20
C ALA A 139 1.25 -1.44 -20.02
N ASN A 140 0.80 -0.31 -19.45
CA ASN A 140 -0.08 0.63 -20.13
C ASN A 140 0.59 1.26 -21.35
N ASP A 141 1.89 1.54 -21.27
CA ASP A 141 2.66 2.17 -22.34
C ASP A 141 3.06 1.15 -23.42
N LYS A 142 3.64 0.01 -23.02
CA LYS A 142 4.15 -1.00 -23.95
C LYS A 142 3.09 -1.92 -24.53
N TYR A 143 2.11 -2.31 -23.72
CA TYR A 143 1.13 -3.34 -24.07
C TYR A 143 -0.32 -2.88 -23.85
N PRO A 144 -0.73 -1.69 -24.33
CA PRO A 144 -2.04 -1.13 -24.02
C PRO A 144 -3.20 -2.05 -24.43
N LYS A 145 -3.06 -2.76 -25.57
CA LYS A 145 -4.10 -3.66 -26.08
C LYS A 145 -4.41 -4.81 -25.12
N ILE A 146 -3.40 -5.40 -24.46
CA ILE A 146 -3.64 -6.52 -23.53
C ILE A 146 -4.26 -6.01 -22.23
N VAL A 147 -3.86 -4.82 -21.78
CA VAL A 147 -4.44 -4.16 -20.60
C VAL A 147 -5.91 -3.83 -20.82
N ILE A 148 -6.25 -3.20 -21.96
CA ILE A 148 -7.63 -2.86 -22.29
C ILE A 148 -8.50 -4.12 -22.32
N LYS A 149 -8.05 -5.17 -23.04
CA LYS A 149 -8.75 -6.45 -23.11
C LYS A 149 -9.01 -7.06 -21.71
N PHE A 150 -8.03 -6.98 -20.81
CA PHE A 150 -8.16 -7.49 -19.44
C PHE A 150 -9.29 -6.80 -18.66
N TYR A 151 -9.42 -5.48 -18.81
CA TYR A 151 -10.49 -4.71 -18.18
C TYR A 151 -11.84 -4.95 -18.87
N GLU A 152 -11.88 -4.97 -20.20
CA GLU A 152 -13.10 -5.25 -20.97
C GLU A 152 -13.75 -6.58 -20.57
N GLU A 153 -12.95 -7.64 -20.39
CA GLU A 153 -13.42 -8.96 -19.92
C GLU A 153 -14.03 -8.94 -18.51
N ARG A 154 -13.78 -7.90 -17.71
CA ARG A 154 -14.20 -7.76 -16.31
C ARG A 154 -15.22 -6.66 -16.08
N LEU A 155 -15.55 -5.87 -17.10
CA LEU A 155 -16.60 -4.86 -17.01
C LEU A 155 -17.96 -5.57 -16.94
N VAL A 156 -18.68 -5.33 -15.86
CA VAL A 156 -20.07 -5.72 -15.69
C VAL A 156 -20.89 -4.45 -15.60
N PHE A 157 -21.94 -4.36 -16.41
CA PHE A 157 -22.91 -3.26 -16.37
C PHE A 157 -24.20 -3.82 -15.78
N ASP A 158 -24.57 -3.33 -14.59
CA ASP A 158 -25.88 -3.59 -13.96
C ASP A 158 -26.92 -2.55 -14.37
#